data_AF-A0A822Z449-F1
#
_entry.id   AF-A0A822Z449-F1
#
_cell.length_a   1.000
_cell.length_b   1.000
_cell.length_c   1.000
_cell.angle_alpha   90.00
_cell.angle_beta   90.00
_cell.angle_gamma   90.00
#
_symmetry.space_group_name_H-M   'P 1'
#
loop_
_entity.id
_entity.type
_entity.pdbx_description
1 polymer ?
#
loop_
_entity_poly.entity_id
_entity_poly.type
_entity_poly.pdbx_seq_one_letter_code
_entity_poly.pdbx_strand_id
1 'polypeptide(L)'
;MLGMHGTVDANYAVDESDLLLAFGVRFDDRVTGKIEAFASRAKIVHIDIDPAEIGKNKQPHLSICTDVKLALERLNRLIEERRPKLKFGFSAWREELNEQKIKYPSSFKTFGEAIPPQYAIKVLDELTDGNAIISTGVGQHQMWAAQWYKYKRPRQWLISGGFGAMGFGLPAAIGASVARPDAIIVDIDGDGSFIMNVQELATIRVENLPIKMLLLNNQHLGLVVRWEDRFYKANRVTKLKFAEAWEPIKGV
;
A
#
# COMPACT_ATOMS: atom_id res chain seq x y z
N MET A 1 5.69 -2.38 6.14
CA MET A 1 4.31 -2.74 5.76
C MET A 1 4.18 -4.24 5.92
N LEU A 2 3.08 -4.76 6.48
CA LEU A 2 2.80 -6.20 6.58
C LEU A 2 1.80 -6.66 5.51
N GLY A 3 1.65 -7.98 5.33
CA GLY A 3 0.70 -8.62 4.42
C GLY A 3 1.34 -9.31 3.21
N MET A 4 0.52 -9.63 2.20
CA MET A 4 0.88 -10.39 0.99
C MET A 4 2.07 -9.80 0.21
N HIS A 5 2.19 -8.47 0.22
CA HIS A 5 3.32 -7.74 -0.37
C HIS A 5 4.09 -6.92 0.67
N GLY A 6 3.96 -7.30 1.95
CA GLY A 6 4.68 -6.71 3.07
C GLY A 6 6.15 -7.11 3.11
N THR A 7 6.88 -6.51 4.04
CA THR A 7 8.27 -6.84 4.31
C THR A 7 8.36 -8.09 5.19
N VAL A 8 9.43 -8.87 5.02
CA VAL A 8 9.61 -10.14 5.74
C VAL A 8 9.67 -9.90 7.25
N ASP A 9 10.40 -8.89 7.69
CA ASP A 9 10.52 -8.48 9.09
C ASP A 9 9.16 -8.11 9.71
N ALA A 10 8.29 -7.43 8.96
CA ALA A 10 6.97 -7.05 9.45
C ALA A 10 6.04 -8.26 9.60
N ASN A 11 6.08 -9.20 8.66
CA ASN A 11 5.28 -10.43 8.75
C ASN A 11 5.82 -11.35 9.85
N TYR A 12 7.14 -11.49 9.97
CA TYR A 12 7.80 -12.21 11.06
C TYR A 12 7.42 -11.64 12.43
N ALA A 13 7.44 -10.31 12.57
CA ALA A 13 7.09 -9.65 13.82
C ALA A 13 5.67 -9.96 14.29
N VAL A 14 4.73 -10.17 13.36
CA VAL A 14 3.36 -10.56 13.71
C VAL A 14 3.28 -12.04 14.04
N ASP A 15 3.95 -12.89 13.26
CA ASP A 15 3.91 -14.35 13.42
C ASP A 15 4.48 -14.80 14.77
N GLU A 16 5.60 -14.21 15.18
CA GLU A 16 6.31 -14.53 16.42
C GLU A 16 5.90 -13.65 17.61
N SER A 17 4.89 -12.77 17.45
CA SER A 17 4.41 -11.94 18.56
C SER A 17 3.66 -12.75 19.62
N ASP A 18 3.82 -12.34 20.88
CA ASP A 18 3.02 -12.81 22.02
C ASP A 18 1.84 -11.87 22.35
N LEU A 19 1.87 -10.64 21.85
CA LEU A 19 0.85 -9.62 21.97
C LEU A 19 0.72 -8.82 20.66
N LEU A 20 -0.46 -8.86 20.05
CA LEU A 20 -0.80 -8.08 18.86
C LEU A 20 -1.74 -6.94 19.23
N LEU A 21 -1.27 -5.71 19.05
CA LEU A 21 -2.06 -4.48 19.23
C LEU A 21 -2.65 -4.05 17.88
N ALA A 22 -3.91 -4.40 17.64
CA ALA A 22 -4.66 -4.13 16.42
C ALA A 22 -5.49 -2.85 16.59
N PHE A 23 -4.97 -1.71 16.13
CA PHE A 23 -5.58 -0.39 16.30
C PHE A 23 -6.12 0.14 14.96
N GLY A 24 -7.45 0.22 14.81
CA GLY A 24 -8.10 0.72 13.59
C GLY A 24 -7.85 -0.15 12.37
N VAL A 25 -7.91 -1.47 12.54
CA VAL A 25 -7.67 -2.46 11.47
C VAL A 25 -8.79 -3.49 11.42
N ARG A 26 -9.07 -3.99 10.21
CA ARG A 26 -10.20 -4.88 9.91
C ARG A 26 -9.84 -6.34 9.61
N PHE A 27 -8.59 -6.74 9.89
CA PHE A 27 -8.07 -8.10 9.63
C PHE A 27 -8.42 -8.63 8.22
N ASP A 28 -8.09 -7.85 7.19
CA ASP A 28 -8.29 -8.20 5.78
C ASP A 28 -7.43 -9.38 5.32
N ASP A 29 -7.91 -10.19 4.38
CA ASP A 29 -7.23 -11.38 3.88
C ASP A 29 -5.90 -11.06 3.18
N ARG A 30 -5.75 -9.87 2.58
CA ARG A 30 -4.48 -9.42 2.00
C ARG A 30 -3.40 -9.19 3.04
N VAL A 31 -3.79 -8.98 4.29
CA VAL A 31 -2.87 -8.88 5.43
C VAL A 31 -2.73 -10.22 6.14
N THR A 32 -3.84 -10.87 6.46
CA THR A 32 -3.81 -12.06 7.33
C THR A 32 -3.37 -13.32 6.61
N GLY A 33 -3.60 -13.42 5.29
CA GLY A 33 -3.51 -14.69 4.59
C GLY A 33 -4.44 -15.72 5.24
N LYS A 34 -3.90 -16.89 5.59
CA LYS A 34 -4.64 -17.92 6.32
C LYS A 34 -4.90 -17.49 7.76
N ILE A 35 -6.16 -17.19 8.08
CA ILE A 35 -6.59 -16.60 9.36
C ILE A 35 -6.16 -17.43 10.56
N GLU A 36 -6.20 -18.77 10.48
CA GLU A 36 -5.84 -19.64 11.61
C GLU A 36 -4.35 -19.52 11.96
N ALA A 37 -3.50 -19.32 10.95
CA ALA A 37 -2.06 -19.15 11.13
C ALA A 37 -1.70 -17.73 11.60
N PHE A 38 -2.49 -16.72 11.21
CA PHE A 38 -2.19 -15.33 11.51
C PHE A 38 -2.15 -15.05 13.02
N ALA A 39 -1.01 -14.58 13.52
CA ALA A 39 -0.76 -14.24 14.92
C ALA A 39 -1.22 -15.35 15.89
N SER A 40 -0.98 -16.61 15.51
CA SER A 40 -1.53 -17.80 16.18
C SER A 40 -1.10 -17.96 17.65
N ARG A 41 0.02 -17.35 18.04
CA ARG A 41 0.59 -17.38 19.39
C ARG A 41 0.29 -16.11 20.21
N ALA A 42 -0.27 -15.09 19.57
CA ALA A 42 -0.42 -13.78 20.18
C ALA A 42 -1.74 -13.62 20.94
N LYS A 43 -1.69 -12.94 22.09
CA LYS A 43 -2.88 -12.29 22.66
C LYS A 43 -3.23 -11.11 21.79
N ILE A 44 -4.48 -11.02 21.37
CA ILE A 44 -4.94 -9.98 20.44
C ILE A 44 -5.74 -8.93 21.22
N VAL A 45 -5.30 -7.67 21.15
CA VAL A 45 -6.04 -6.50 21.61
C VAL A 45 -6.54 -5.75 20.38
N HIS A 46 -7.85 -5.62 20.23
CA HIS A 46 -8.46 -4.97 19.07
C HIS A 46 -9.24 -3.72 19.48
N ILE A 47 -8.85 -2.58 18.92
CA ILE A 47 -9.56 -1.31 19.08
C ILE A 47 -10.13 -0.92 17.73
N ASP A 48 -11.44 -0.86 17.65
CA ASP A 48 -12.16 -0.43 16.46
C ASP A 48 -13.33 0.48 16.84
N ILE A 49 -13.69 1.39 15.95
CA ILE A 49 -14.87 2.24 16.14
C ILE A 49 -16.14 1.51 15.71
N ASP A 50 -16.01 0.54 14.80
CA ASP A 50 -17.13 -0.25 14.30
C ASP A 50 -17.25 -1.57 15.09
N PRO A 51 -18.33 -1.77 15.87
CA PRO A 51 -18.53 -3.02 16.59
C PRO A 51 -18.68 -4.23 15.66
N ALA A 52 -19.08 -4.04 14.39
CA ALA A 52 -19.21 -5.13 13.43
C ALA A 52 -17.87 -5.70 12.95
N GLU A 53 -16.76 -4.95 13.10
CA GLU A 53 -15.42 -5.42 12.76
C GLU A 53 -14.78 -6.24 13.90
N ILE A 54 -15.21 -6.00 15.14
CA ILE A 54 -14.67 -6.67 16.32
C ILE A 54 -15.12 -8.13 16.34
N GLY A 55 -14.17 -9.05 16.17
CA GLY A 55 -14.45 -10.49 16.15
C GLY A 55 -14.97 -11.02 14.80
N LYS A 56 -15.04 -10.19 13.75
CA LYS A 56 -15.54 -10.61 12.43
C LYS A 56 -14.68 -11.70 11.81
N ASN A 57 -13.38 -11.44 11.67
CA ASN A 57 -12.43 -12.36 11.02
C ASN A 57 -11.52 -13.08 12.03
N LYS A 58 -11.15 -12.41 13.14
CA LYS A 58 -10.25 -12.96 14.16
C LYS A 58 -10.79 -12.58 15.54
N GLN A 59 -10.99 -13.56 16.40
CA GLN A 59 -11.49 -13.31 17.76
C GLN A 59 -10.41 -12.63 18.62
N PRO A 60 -10.64 -11.40 19.11
CA PRO A 60 -9.70 -10.76 20.02
C PRO A 60 -9.81 -11.34 21.44
N HIS A 61 -8.71 -11.29 22.18
CA HIS A 61 -8.68 -11.62 23.60
C HIS A 61 -9.19 -10.46 24.46
N LEU A 62 -8.96 -9.23 23.99
CA LEU A 62 -9.50 -8.00 24.56
C LEU A 62 -9.95 -7.09 23.41
N SER A 63 -11.15 -6.53 23.51
CA SER A 63 -11.65 -5.55 22.55
C SER A 63 -12.12 -4.28 23.22
N ILE A 64 -11.97 -3.15 22.51
CA ILE A 64 -12.45 -1.84 22.94
C ILE A 64 -13.14 -1.19 21.74
N CYS A 65 -14.45 -1.01 21.83
CA CYS A 65 -15.24 -0.33 20.80
C CYS A 65 -15.22 1.19 21.06
N THR A 66 -14.32 1.93 20.39
CA THR A 66 -14.17 3.38 20.58
C THR A 66 -13.33 4.01 19.47
N ASP A 67 -13.30 5.34 19.41
CA ASP A 67 -12.31 6.05 18.61
C ASP A 67 -10.89 5.74 19.13
N VAL A 68 -10.07 5.16 18.25
CA VAL A 68 -8.68 4.82 18.52
C VAL A 68 -7.87 6.00 19.06
N LYS A 69 -8.19 7.24 18.62
CA LYS A 69 -7.53 8.45 19.12
C LYS A 69 -7.77 8.62 20.62
N LEU A 70 -9.02 8.50 21.07
CA LEU A 70 -9.38 8.63 22.48
C LEU A 70 -8.78 7.49 23.32
N ALA A 71 -8.75 6.28 22.77
CA ALA A 71 -8.10 5.15 23.43
C ALA A 71 -6.60 5.39 23.65
N LEU A 72 -5.89 5.87 22.62
CA LEU A 72 -4.46 6.19 22.71
C LEU A 72 -4.20 7.34 23.68
N GLU A 73 -5.00 8.40 23.66
CA GLU A 73 -4.90 9.50 24.63
C GLU A 73 -5.02 9.00 26.07
N ARG A 74 -5.98 8.11 26.34
CA ARG A 74 -6.14 7.52 27.68
C ARG A 74 -4.98 6.58 28.02
N LEU A 75 -4.54 5.75 27.08
CA LEU A 75 -3.42 4.83 27.28
C LEU A 75 -2.13 5.59 27.60
N ASN A 76 -1.86 6.69 26.89
CA ASN A 76 -0.70 7.55 27.14
C ASN A 76 -0.73 8.13 28.56
N ARG A 77 -1.87 8.69 29.00
CA ARG A 77 -2.03 9.18 30.39
C ARG A 77 -1.75 8.08 31.42
N LEU A 78 -2.30 6.88 31.21
CA LEU A 78 -2.07 5.74 32.12
C LEU A 78 -0.60 5.30 32.16
N ILE A 79 0.10 5.34 31.02
CA ILE A 79 1.52 5.03 30.94
C ILE A 79 2.33 6.08 31.70
N GLU A 80 2.04 7.38 31.55
CA GLU A 80 2.71 8.46 32.26
C GLU A 80 2.52 8.36 33.78
N GLU A 81 1.28 8.19 34.23
CA GLU A 81 0.92 8.02 35.65
C GLU A 81 1.65 6.83 36.29
N ARG A 82 1.86 5.76 35.53
CA ARG A 82 2.47 4.50 36.01
C ARG A 82 3.93 4.34 35.64
N ARG A 83 4.53 5.30 34.94
CA ARG A 83 5.90 5.22 34.40
C ARG A 83 6.96 4.83 35.45
N PRO A 84 6.91 5.30 36.71
CA PRO A 84 7.88 4.87 37.72
C PRO A 84 7.81 3.37 38.06
N LYS A 85 6.64 2.75 37.85
CA LYS A 85 6.36 1.33 38.16
C LYS A 85 6.42 0.43 36.92
N LEU A 86 6.32 0.99 35.72
CA LEU A 86 6.38 0.25 34.46
C LEU A 86 7.82 0.26 33.91
N LYS A 87 8.42 -0.93 33.80
CA LYS A 87 9.69 -1.13 33.08
C LYS A 87 9.41 -1.81 31.75
N PHE A 88 9.29 -1.02 30.68
CA PHE A 88 9.19 -1.57 29.33
C PHE A 88 10.58 -2.03 28.85
N GLY A 89 10.75 -3.33 28.64
CA GLY A 89 12.00 -3.93 28.18
C GLY A 89 11.75 -4.79 26.94
N PHE A 90 11.76 -4.17 25.76
CA PHE A 90 11.60 -4.87 24.47
C PHE A 90 12.90 -4.87 23.65
N SER A 91 14.06 -4.71 24.28
CA SER A 91 15.35 -4.62 23.57
C SER A 91 15.70 -5.90 22.83
N ALA A 92 15.60 -7.05 23.49
CA ALA A 92 15.88 -8.35 22.88
C ALA A 92 14.96 -8.61 21.66
N TRP A 93 13.66 -8.34 21.80
CA TRP A 93 12.71 -8.45 20.69
C TRP A 93 13.05 -7.50 19.53
N ARG A 94 13.38 -6.24 19.81
CA ARG A 94 13.78 -5.28 18.77
C ARG A 94 15.08 -5.68 18.07
N GLU A 95 16.01 -6.30 18.79
CA GLU A 95 17.26 -6.80 18.23
C GLU A 95 17.01 -7.97 17.28
N GLU A 96 16.18 -8.93 17.67
CA GLU A 96 15.74 -10.03 16.80
C GLU A 96 15.06 -9.52 15.52
N LEU A 97 14.14 -8.54 15.64
CA LEU A 97 13.51 -7.94 14.44
C LEU A 97 14.53 -7.22 13.55
N ASN A 98 15.55 -6.60 14.14
CA ASN A 98 16.61 -5.96 13.38
C ASN A 98 17.47 -6.99 12.62
N GLU A 99 17.75 -8.15 13.22
CA GLU A 99 18.40 -9.27 12.53
C GLU A 99 17.59 -9.72 11.31
N GLN A 100 16.28 -9.89 11.44
CA GLN A 100 15.41 -10.25 10.32
C GLN A 100 15.44 -9.20 9.21
N LYS A 101 15.43 -7.91 9.58
CA LYS A 101 15.49 -6.79 8.63
C LYS A 101 16.82 -6.74 7.87
N ILE A 102 17.93 -7.06 8.54
CA ILE A 102 19.27 -7.14 7.92
C ILE A 102 19.36 -8.38 7.01
N LYS A 103 18.78 -9.51 7.43
CA LYS A 103 18.84 -10.78 6.70
C LYS A 103 17.94 -10.78 5.46
N TYR A 104 16.79 -10.12 5.53
CA TYR A 104 15.78 -10.09 4.46
C TYR A 104 15.37 -8.66 4.08
N PRO A 105 16.31 -7.81 3.61
CA PRO A 105 15.98 -6.45 3.22
C PRO A 105 15.15 -6.45 1.94
N SER A 106 14.31 -5.42 1.80
CA SER A 106 13.68 -5.14 0.51
C SER A 106 14.76 -4.85 -0.53
N SER A 107 14.74 -5.57 -1.65
CA SER A 107 15.74 -5.48 -2.71
C SER A 107 15.10 -5.55 -4.08
N PHE A 108 15.80 -5.02 -5.08
CA PHE A 108 15.46 -5.13 -6.49
C PHE A 108 16.75 -5.31 -7.31
N LYS A 109 16.61 -5.79 -8.54
CA LYS A 109 17.72 -5.98 -9.47
C LYS A 109 17.72 -4.86 -10.50
N THR A 110 18.92 -4.46 -10.91
CA THR A 110 19.15 -3.53 -12.03
C THR A 110 19.72 -4.33 -13.20
N PHE A 111 19.26 -4.04 -14.40
CA PHE A 111 19.63 -4.77 -15.61
C PHE A 111 20.10 -3.80 -16.69
N GLY A 112 21.42 -3.66 -16.85
CA GLY A 112 22.02 -2.69 -17.76
C GLY A 112 21.49 -1.27 -17.49
N GLU A 113 21.10 -0.58 -18.56
CA GLU A 113 20.55 0.79 -18.52
C GLU A 113 19.03 0.83 -18.29
N ALA A 114 18.35 -0.32 -18.11
CA ALA A 114 16.92 -0.34 -17.89
C ALA A 114 16.58 0.22 -16.50
N ILE A 115 15.63 1.15 -16.44
CA ILE A 115 15.22 1.83 -15.21
C ILE A 115 14.41 0.86 -14.33
N PRO A 116 14.89 0.51 -13.12
CA PRO A 116 14.09 -0.25 -12.17
C PRO A 116 12.96 0.64 -11.63
N PRO A 117 11.68 0.22 -11.68
CA PRO A 117 10.58 1.05 -11.20
C PRO A 117 10.69 1.37 -9.69
N GLN A 118 11.26 0.47 -8.90
CA GLN A 118 11.59 0.67 -7.49
C GLN A 118 12.59 1.81 -7.30
N TYR A 119 13.59 1.91 -8.19
CA TYR A 119 14.60 2.96 -8.14
C TYR A 119 13.99 4.32 -8.50
N ALA A 120 13.12 4.38 -9.52
CA ALA A 120 12.42 5.61 -9.88
C ALA A 120 11.62 6.19 -8.70
N ILE A 121 10.91 5.34 -7.95
CA ILE A 121 10.17 5.74 -6.74
C ILE A 121 11.10 6.17 -5.62
N LYS A 122 12.23 5.48 -5.43
CA LYS A 122 13.23 5.84 -4.43
C LYS A 122 13.84 7.22 -4.70
N VAL A 123 14.16 7.51 -5.96
CA VAL A 123 14.63 8.84 -6.38
C VAL A 123 13.54 9.89 -6.16
N LEU A 124 12.27 9.58 -6.45
CA LEU A 124 11.16 10.48 -6.15
C LEU A 124 11.06 10.77 -4.64
N ASP A 125 11.18 9.77 -3.78
CA ASP A 125 11.20 9.92 -2.31
C ASP A 125 12.32 10.86 -1.86
N GLU A 126 13.54 10.65 -2.36
CA GLU A 126 14.72 11.47 -2.05
C GLU A 126 14.54 12.92 -2.52
N LEU A 127 14.08 13.15 -3.74
CA LEU A 127 13.92 14.50 -4.33
C LEU A 127 12.75 15.28 -3.71
N THR A 128 11.74 14.59 -3.17
CA THR A 128 10.60 15.22 -2.50
C THR A 128 10.75 15.25 -0.98
N ASP A 129 11.87 14.77 -0.45
CA ASP A 129 12.11 14.57 0.98
C ASP A 129 10.92 13.86 1.68
N GLY A 130 10.33 12.86 1.03
CA GLY A 130 9.16 12.13 1.54
C GLY A 130 7.93 12.99 1.86
N ASN A 131 7.84 14.23 1.34
CA ASN A 131 6.81 15.21 1.68
C ASN A 131 5.66 15.31 0.65
N ALA A 132 5.75 14.59 -0.47
CA ALA A 132 4.70 14.59 -1.48
C ALA A 132 3.44 13.86 -1.00
N ILE A 133 2.30 14.23 -1.56
CA ILE A 133 1.07 13.44 -1.53
C ILE A 133 1.07 12.58 -2.78
N ILE A 134 1.01 11.26 -2.58
CA ILE A 134 1.09 10.25 -3.61
C ILE A 134 -0.29 9.63 -3.82
N SER A 135 -0.81 9.73 -5.03
CA SER A 135 -1.91 8.89 -5.52
C SER A 135 -1.36 7.78 -6.42
N THR A 136 -2.10 6.69 -6.56
CA THR A 136 -1.77 5.64 -7.52
C THR A 136 -3.01 5.03 -8.15
N GLY A 137 -2.85 4.45 -9.35
CA GLY A 137 -3.73 3.39 -9.82
C GLY A 137 -3.54 2.09 -9.03
N VAL A 138 -3.88 0.95 -9.66
CA VAL A 138 -3.83 -0.37 -9.00
C VAL A 138 -3.00 -1.34 -9.83
N GLY A 139 -2.06 -2.03 -9.17
CA GLY A 139 -1.15 -2.96 -9.83
C GLY A 139 0.20 -3.08 -9.15
N GLN A 140 1.23 -3.46 -9.90
CA GLN A 140 2.59 -3.58 -9.37
C GLN A 140 3.15 -2.23 -8.92
N HIS A 141 2.86 -1.16 -9.66
CA HIS A 141 3.29 0.20 -9.35
C HIS A 141 2.76 0.69 -8.00
N GLN A 142 1.50 0.38 -7.68
CA GLN A 142 0.91 0.65 -6.37
C GLN A 142 1.70 -0.03 -5.24
N MET A 143 2.10 -1.29 -5.43
CA MET A 143 2.88 -2.03 -4.43
C MET A 143 4.29 -1.44 -4.27
N TRP A 144 4.95 -1.06 -5.37
CA TRP A 144 6.26 -0.45 -5.29
C TRP A 144 6.20 0.94 -4.65
N ALA A 145 5.18 1.74 -4.94
CA ALA A 145 4.98 3.04 -4.31
C ALA A 145 4.77 2.89 -2.78
N ALA A 146 4.05 1.85 -2.36
CA ALA A 146 3.91 1.48 -0.95
C ALA A 146 5.22 1.01 -0.28
N GLN A 147 6.09 0.32 -1.02
CA GLN A 147 7.32 -0.27 -0.49
C GLN A 147 8.51 0.70 -0.45
N TRP A 148 8.62 1.59 -1.45
CA TRP A 148 9.85 2.35 -1.72
C TRP A 148 9.75 3.85 -1.42
N TYR A 149 8.55 4.39 -1.20
CA TYR A 149 8.35 5.77 -0.77
C TYR A 149 8.14 5.85 0.76
N LYS A 150 8.81 6.77 1.45
CA LYS A 150 8.76 6.88 2.91
C LYS A 150 7.81 8.00 3.35
N TYR A 151 6.55 7.62 3.59
CA TYR A 151 5.52 8.53 4.07
C TYR A 151 5.81 9.01 5.51
N LYS A 152 5.86 10.32 5.71
CA LYS A 152 6.15 10.96 7.01
C LYS A 152 4.88 11.25 7.83
N ARG A 153 3.72 11.39 7.19
CA ARG A 153 2.43 11.75 7.82
C ARG A 153 1.25 11.01 7.17
N PRO A 154 0.16 10.78 7.92
CA PRO A 154 -1.06 10.23 7.34
C PRO A 154 -1.61 11.15 6.23
N ARG A 155 -2.46 10.60 5.37
CA ARG A 155 -3.07 11.30 4.21
C ARG A 155 -2.09 11.72 3.10
N GLN A 156 -0.83 11.28 3.15
CA GLN A 156 0.08 11.33 1.99
C GLN A 156 -0.12 10.18 1.01
N TRP A 157 -0.76 9.09 1.44
CA TRP A 157 -0.92 7.87 0.65
C TRP A 157 -2.38 7.69 0.27
N LEU A 158 -2.70 7.94 -0.99
CA LEU A 158 -4.06 7.92 -1.52
C LEU A 158 -4.20 6.77 -2.51
N ILE A 159 -4.90 5.70 -2.09
CA ILE A 159 -5.07 4.50 -2.92
C ILE A 159 -6.46 3.92 -2.84
N SER A 160 -6.85 3.22 -3.92
CA SER A 160 -7.92 2.23 -3.85
C SER A 160 -7.37 0.92 -3.29
N GLY A 161 -7.64 0.68 -2.00
CA GLY A 161 -7.19 -0.53 -1.29
C GLY A 161 -8.18 -1.68 -1.38
N GLY A 162 -9.34 -1.55 -0.71
CA GLY A 162 -10.31 -2.65 -0.57
C GLY A 162 -10.94 -3.09 -1.89
N PHE A 163 -11.47 -2.13 -2.68
CA PHE A 163 -12.07 -2.45 -3.98
C PHE A 163 -11.01 -2.65 -5.08
N GLY A 164 -9.88 -1.94 -5.00
CA GLY A 164 -8.80 -2.07 -5.98
C GLY A 164 -9.17 -1.56 -7.38
N ALA A 165 -9.81 -0.40 -7.49
CA ALA A 165 -10.16 0.22 -8.77
C ALA A 165 -8.94 0.80 -9.51
N MET A 166 -8.67 0.28 -10.70
CA MET A 166 -7.81 0.94 -11.69
C MET A 166 -8.44 2.27 -12.15
N GLY A 167 -7.61 3.22 -12.60
CA GLY A 167 -8.06 4.57 -12.97
C GLY A 167 -8.30 5.52 -11.80
N PHE A 168 -8.06 5.10 -10.55
CA PHE A 168 -8.24 5.93 -9.35
C PHE A 168 -7.19 7.06 -9.23
N GLY A 169 -5.94 6.80 -9.62
CA GLY A 169 -4.78 7.67 -9.34
C GLY A 169 -4.98 9.11 -9.80
N LEU A 170 -5.20 9.29 -11.09
CA LEU A 170 -5.29 10.62 -11.71
C LEU A 170 -6.45 11.48 -11.15
N PRO A 171 -7.71 11.01 -11.06
CA PRO A 171 -8.79 11.76 -10.40
C PRO A 171 -8.52 12.04 -8.91
N ALA A 172 -7.90 11.10 -8.19
CA ALA A 172 -7.55 11.31 -6.78
C ALA A 172 -6.49 12.41 -6.62
N ALA A 173 -5.52 12.48 -7.53
CA ALA A 173 -4.53 13.56 -7.56
C ALA A 173 -5.19 14.93 -7.77
N ILE A 174 -6.22 15.02 -8.62
CA ILE A 174 -7.01 16.25 -8.83
C ILE A 174 -7.62 16.71 -7.51
N GLY A 175 -8.37 15.84 -6.85
CA GLY A 175 -8.98 16.15 -5.55
C GLY A 175 -7.94 16.55 -4.50
N ALA A 176 -6.80 15.86 -4.46
CA ALA A 176 -5.70 16.17 -3.54
C ALA A 176 -5.08 17.55 -3.81
N SER A 177 -4.88 17.90 -5.08
CA SER A 177 -4.31 19.19 -5.49
C SER A 177 -5.25 20.35 -5.16
N VAL A 178 -6.57 20.17 -5.35
CA VAL A 178 -7.57 21.17 -4.96
C VAL A 178 -7.61 21.32 -3.43
N ALA A 179 -7.57 20.22 -2.68
CA ALA A 179 -7.61 20.24 -1.22
C ALA A 179 -6.32 20.78 -0.59
N ARG A 180 -5.18 20.66 -1.27
CA ARG A 180 -3.84 21.06 -0.79
C ARG A 180 -3.04 21.77 -1.89
N PRO A 181 -3.38 23.02 -2.22
CA PRO A 181 -2.77 23.74 -3.35
C PRO A 181 -1.24 23.89 -3.27
N ASP A 182 -0.69 24.02 -2.07
CA ASP A 182 0.76 24.23 -1.84
C ASP A 182 1.55 22.92 -1.69
N ALA A 183 0.89 21.76 -1.74
CA ALA A 183 1.57 20.47 -1.58
C ALA A 183 2.11 19.97 -2.93
N ILE A 184 3.21 19.22 -2.89
CA ILE A 184 3.67 18.44 -4.03
C ILE A 184 2.73 17.25 -4.21
N ILE A 185 1.99 17.22 -5.32
CA ILE A 185 1.10 16.11 -5.66
C ILE A 185 1.73 15.30 -6.78
N VAL A 186 1.89 14.00 -6.57
CA VAL A 186 2.43 13.08 -7.57
C VAL A 186 1.51 11.88 -7.73
N ASP A 187 1.04 11.66 -8.95
CA ASP A 187 0.37 10.42 -9.34
C ASP A 187 1.42 9.43 -9.84
N ILE A 188 1.69 8.38 -9.06
CA ILE A 188 2.53 7.27 -9.50
C ILE A 188 1.60 6.24 -10.12
N ASP A 189 1.53 6.21 -11.44
CA ASP A 189 0.58 5.36 -12.15
C ASP A 189 1.23 4.35 -13.09
N GLY A 190 0.48 3.32 -13.47
CA GLY A 190 0.85 2.32 -14.47
C GLY A 190 0.04 2.56 -15.74
N ASP A 191 0.59 2.19 -16.90
CA ASP A 191 -0.01 2.46 -18.21
C ASP A 191 -1.46 1.99 -18.34
N GLY A 192 -1.77 0.78 -17.87
CA GLY A 192 -3.15 0.26 -17.90
C GLY A 192 -4.12 0.98 -16.95
N SER A 193 -3.65 1.50 -15.81
CA SER A 193 -4.50 2.28 -14.89
C SER A 193 -4.71 3.71 -15.40
N PHE A 194 -3.64 4.33 -15.90
CA PHE A 194 -3.64 5.71 -16.35
C PHE A 194 -4.60 5.93 -17.53
N ILE A 195 -4.60 5.01 -18.50
CA ILE A 195 -5.43 5.14 -19.69
C ILE A 195 -6.94 5.10 -19.40
N MET A 196 -7.37 4.46 -18.29
CA MET A 196 -8.79 4.34 -17.95
C MET A 196 -9.47 5.68 -17.69
N ASN A 197 -8.72 6.67 -17.17
CA ASN A 197 -9.24 8.01 -16.87
C ASN A 197 -8.36 9.13 -17.46
N VAL A 198 -7.69 8.86 -18.58
CA VAL A 198 -6.77 9.81 -19.22
C VAL A 198 -7.47 11.11 -19.68
N GLN A 199 -8.78 11.09 -19.88
CA GLN A 199 -9.56 12.28 -20.20
C GLN A 199 -9.44 13.39 -19.14
N GLU A 200 -9.13 13.04 -17.89
CA GLU A 200 -8.97 14.00 -16.80
C GLU A 200 -7.73 14.89 -16.94
N LEU A 201 -6.83 14.60 -17.88
CA LEU A 201 -5.78 15.54 -18.28
C LEU A 201 -6.36 16.89 -18.75
N ALA A 202 -7.54 16.87 -19.37
CA ALA A 202 -8.26 18.09 -19.74
C ALA A 202 -8.64 18.89 -18.49
N THR A 203 -9.20 18.24 -17.47
CA THR A 203 -9.55 18.84 -16.18
C THR A 203 -8.33 19.49 -15.52
N ILE A 204 -7.20 18.76 -15.45
CA ILE A 204 -5.94 19.27 -14.87
C ILE A 204 -5.48 20.54 -15.56
N ARG A 205 -5.57 20.59 -16.90
CA ARG A 205 -5.15 21.74 -17.69
C ARG A 205 -6.10 22.92 -17.51
N VAL A 206 -7.42 22.70 -17.56
CA VAL A 206 -8.43 23.76 -17.40
C VAL A 206 -8.32 24.41 -16.02
N GLU A 207 -8.16 23.60 -14.98
CA GLU A 207 -8.05 24.05 -13.59
C GLU A 207 -6.64 24.49 -13.18
N ASN A 208 -5.66 24.40 -14.10
CA ASN A 208 -4.25 24.75 -13.90
C ASN A 208 -3.62 24.09 -12.65
N LEU A 209 -3.92 22.81 -12.42
CA LEU A 209 -3.46 22.10 -11.22
C LEU A 209 -2.00 21.65 -11.36
N PRO A 210 -1.14 21.86 -10.35
CA PRO A 210 0.29 21.56 -10.42
C PRO A 210 0.66 20.09 -10.23
N ILE A 211 -0.18 19.15 -10.71
CA ILE A 211 -0.01 17.70 -10.51
C ILE A 211 1.16 17.17 -11.34
N LYS A 212 1.97 16.30 -10.73
CA LYS A 212 3.06 15.58 -11.41
C LYS A 212 2.64 14.14 -11.65
N MET A 213 3.03 13.56 -12.78
CA MET A 213 2.69 12.19 -13.14
C MET A 213 3.99 11.39 -13.33
N LEU A 214 4.20 10.36 -12.51
CA LEU A 214 5.26 9.38 -12.67
C LEU A 214 4.65 8.10 -13.25
N LEU A 215 4.61 8.03 -14.58
CA LEU A 215 4.03 6.89 -15.29
C LEU A 215 5.05 5.76 -15.44
N LEU A 216 4.88 4.70 -14.65
CA LEU A 216 5.66 3.47 -14.72
C LEU A 216 5.12 2.55 -15.82
N ASN A 217 5.44 2.91 -17.07
CA ASN A 217 4.94 2.23 -18.24
C ASN A 217 5.70 0.91 -18.50
N ASN A 218 5.02 -0.22 -18.30
CA ASN A 218 5.58 -1.55 -18.56
C ASN A 218 4.85 -2.30 -19.69
N GLN A 219 3.91 -1.64 -20.37
CA GLN A 219 3.12 -2.17 -21.50
C GLN A 219 2.23 -3.38 -21.14
N HIS A 220 1.93 -3.58 -19.86
CA HIS A 220 1.21 -4.75 -19.38
C HIS A 220 0.30 -4.44 -18.19
N LEU A 221 -0.69 -5.29 -17.98
CA LEU A 221 -1.36 -5.42 -16.69
C LEU A 221 -0.45 -6.17 -15.72
N GLY A 222 0.61 -5.49 -15.24
CA GLY A 222 1.75 -6.16 -14.60
C GLY A 222 1.41 -7.05 -13.40
N LEU A 223 0.36 -6.74 -12.63
CA LEU A 223 -0.04 -7.63 -11.53
C LEU A 223 -0.63 -8.94 -12.07
N VAL A 224 -1.47 -8.88 -13.10
CA VAL A 224 -2.04 -10.07 -13.77
C VAL A 224 -0.92 -10.91 -14.37
N VAL A 225 0.01 -10.29 -15.10
CA VAL A 225 1.16 -10.99 -15.71
C VAL A 225 1.99 -11.73 -14.65
N ARG A 226 2.21 -11.13 -13.48
CA ARG A 226 2.93 -11.79 -12.38
C ARG A 226 2.22 -13.07 -11.91
N TRP A 227 0.89 -13.08 -11.87
CA TRP A 227 0.12 -14.27 -11.52
C TRP A 227 0.14 -15.30 -12.64
N GLU A 228 0.04 -14.87 -13.91
CA GLU A 228 0.19 -15.75 -15.08
C GLU A 228 1.55 -16.46 -15.10
N ASP A 229 2.64 -15.73 -14.85
CA ASP A 229 4.00 -16.28 -14.81
C ASP A 229 4.15 -17.31 -13.66
N ARG A 230 3.58 -17.06 -12.48
CA ARG A 230 3.74 -17.92 -11.29
C ARG A 230 2.85 -19.17 -11.30
N PHE A 231 1.60 -19.05 -11.76
CA PHE A 231 0.59 -20.09 -11.60
C PHE A 231 0.10 -20.68 -12.92
N TYR A 232 0.35 -20.01 -14.05
CA TYR A 232 -0.14 -20.41 -15.38
C TYR A 232 0.99 -20.57 -16.40
N LYS A 233 2.23 -20.82 -15.95
CA LYS A 233 3.40 -21.08 -16.81
C LYS A 233 3.66 -19.99 -17.85
N ALA A 234 3.42 -18.72 -17.48
CA ALA A 234 3.54 -17.57 -18.39
C ALA A 234 2.63 -17.68 -19.64
N ASN A 235 1.50 -18.40 -19.53
CA ASN A 235 0.47 -18.41 -20.57
C ASN A 235 -0.28 -17.07 -20.55
N ARG A 236 0.29 -16.09 -21.23
CA ARG A 236 -0.25 -14.73 -21.31
C ARG A 236 -1.40 -14.71 -22.30
N VAL A 237 -2.55 -14.17 -21.91
CA VAL A 237 -3.64 -13.87 -22.85
C VAL A 237 -3.26 -12.61 -23.66
N THR A 238 -2.19 -12.70 -24.46
CA THR A 238 -1.76 -11.64 -25.40
C THR A 238 -2.14 -11.95 -26.85
N LYS A 239 -2.69 -13.14 -27.14
CA LYS A 239 -3.37 -13.41 -28.41
C LYS A 239 -4.86 -13.07 -28.32
N LEU A 240 -5.16 -11.82 -28.02
CA LEU A 240 -6.38 -11.24 -28.56
C LEU A 240 -6.18 -11.12 -30.07
N LYS A 241 -6.64 -12.10 -30.84
CA LYS A 241 -6.76 -12.03 -32.31
C LYS A 241 -7.81 -10.98 -32.69
N PHE A 242 -7.61 -9.71 -32.34
CA PHE A 242 -8.45 -8.62 -32.87
C PHE A 242 -8.03 -8.20 -34.27
N ALA A 243 -6.83 -8.58 -34.73
CA ALA A 243 -6.33 -8.22 -36.05
C ALA A 243 -6.88 -9.08 -37.21
N GLU A 244 -7.54 -10.22 -36.94
CA GLU A 244 -8.11 -11.08 -37.99
C GLU A 244 -9.60 -10.80 -38.27
N ALA A 245 -10.26 -9.94 -37.48
CA ALA A 245 -11.71 -9.70 -37.58
C ALA A 245 -12.09 -8.26 -37.98
N TRP A 246 -11.12 -7.40 -38.31
CA TRP A 246 -11.39 -6.04 -38.78
C TRP A 246 -11.23 -5.97 -40.30
N GLU A 247 -12.28 -6.33 -41.03
CA GLU A 247 -12.43 -5.85 -42.40
C GLU A 247 -12.84 -4.36 -42.34
N PRO A 248 -12.08 -3.44 -42.96
CA PRO A 248 -12.53 -2.07 -43.08
C PRO A 248 -13.82 -2.06 -43.90
N ILE A 249 -14.87 -1.45 -43.36
CA ILE A 249 -16.09 -1.14 -44.14
C ILE A 249 -15.64 -0.28 -45.32
N LYS A 250 -15.63 -0.88 -46.51
CA LYS A 250 -15.43 -0.14 -47.75
C LYS A 250 -16.70 0.63 -48.05
N GLY A 251 -16.66 1.94 -47.85
CA GLY A 251 -17.62 2.91 -48.39
C GLY A 251 -18.52 3.54 -47.35
N VAL A 252 -18.15 4.76 -46.93
CA VAL A 252 -18.93 6.01 -47.13
C VAL A 252 -17.92 7.12 -47.42
#